data_AF-A0A6G2D622-F1
#
_entry.id   AF-A0A6G2D622-F1
#
_cell.length_a   1.000
_cell.length_b   1.000
_cell.length_c   1.000
_cell.angle_alpha   90.00
_cell.angle_beta   90.00
_cell.angle_gamma   90.00
#
_symmetry.space_group_name_H-M   'P 1'
#
loop_
_entity.id
_entity.type
_entity.pdbx_description
1 polymer ?
#
loop_
_entity_poly.entity_id
_entity_poly.type
_entity_poly.pdbx_seq_one_letter_code
_entity_poly.pdbx_strand_id
1 'polypeptide(L)'
;VSRYYLGTVVNQEKSLWSCIIGGACSYKKEEIQEAFFEYVEGIAQPSYFRKQYNSWYDHMTDITEEGILKSFSEIRDGFENHGVHLEAYVVDDGWTNYQSVWEFNHKFPNGLRNIKHLVNGFGSSLGLWIGPRGGYNGTEIIMSDWLEAHPELNIGSKNLISNDVNVADFNYLNQMKKKMLEYQKEFD
;
A
#
# COMPACT_ATOMS: atom_id res chain seq x y z
N VAL A 1 1.03 -30.40 -4.45
CA VAL A 1 2.15 -31.21 -4.99
C VAL A 1 3.41 -30.37 -4.93
N SER A 2 4.37 -30.71 -4.05
CA SER A 2 5.64 -29.98 -3.95
C SER A 2 6.45 -30.10 -5.24
N ARG A 3 6.81 -28.96 -5.85
CA ARG A 3 7.50 -28.87 -7.15
C ARG A 3 9.02 -28.89 -6.98
N TYR A 4 9.57 -29.92 -6.36
CA TYR A 4 11.04 -30.09 -6.33
C TYR A 4 11.47 -30.94 -7.54
N TYR A 5 12.33 -30.39 -8.39
CA TYR A 5 12.88 -31.06 -9.59
C TYR A 5 14.22 -31.74 -9.30
N LEU A 6 14.34 -32.46 -8.18
CA LEU A 6 15.59 -33.13 -7.83
C LEU A 6 15.84 -34.31 -8.78
N GLY A 7 16.93 -34.25 -9.56
CA GLY A 7 17.34 -35.32 -10.45
C GLY A 7 16.58 -35.43 -11.78
N THR A 8 15.82 -34.40 -12.19
CA THR A 8 15.12 -34.37 -13.48
C THR A 8 15.81 -33.42 -14.46
N VAL A 9 16.01 -33.86 -15.71
CA VAL A 9 16.52 -33.00 -16.78
C VAL A 9 15.43 -32.01 -17.19
N VAL A 10 15.74 -30.71 -17.08
CA VAL A 10 14.84 -29.63 -17.46
C VAL A 10 15.21 -29.18 -18.88
N ASN A 11 14.36 -29.53 -19.86
CA ASN A 11 14.62 -29.29 -21.29
C ASN A 11 14.27 -27.86 -21.77
N GLN A 12 13.75 -27.01 -20.90
CA GLN A 12 13.40 -25.62 -21.17
C GLN A 12 13.74 -24.78 -19.95
N GLU A 13 14.35 -23.60 -20.15
CA GLU A 13 14.67 -22.68 -19.06
C GLU A 13 13.42 -22.39 -18.21
N LYS A 14 13.53 -22.55 -16.89
CA LYS A 14 12.47 -22.23 -15.94
C LYS A 14 12.91 -21.06 -15.09
N SER A 15 12.18 -19.95 -15.15
CA SER A 15 12.30 -18.89 -14.15
C SER A 15 11.77 -19.41 -12.82
N LEU A 16 12.68 -19.69 -11.91
CA LEU A 16 12.38 -20.09 -10.54
C LEU A 16 12.54 -18.87 -9.63
N TRP A 17 11.75 -18.81 -8.58
CA TRP A 17 11.96 -17.85 -7.50
C TRP A 17 13.29 -18.15 -6.81
N SER A 18 14.01 -17.11 -6.40
CA SER A 18 15.25 -17.27 -5.64
C SER A 18 15.00 -18.13 -4.39
N CYS A 19 15.84 -19.13 -4.20
CA CYS A 19 15.89 -19.94 -2.98
C CYS A 19 17.18 -19.59 -2.24
N ILE A 20 17.05 -19.26 -0.95
CA ILE A 20 18.18 -19.00 -0.06
C ILE A 20 18.45 -20.28 0.71
N ILE A 21 19.68 -20.78 0.58
CA ILE A 21 20.17 -21.93 1.35
C ILE A 21 21.43 -21.44 2.08
N GLY A 22 21.45 -21.60 3.40
CA GLY A 22 22.56 -21.19 4.26
C GLY A 22 22.86 -22.23 5.33
N GLY A 23 23.97 -22.05 6.02
CA GLY A 23 24.36 -22.86 7.17
C GLY A 23 24.78 -21.95 8.32
N ALA A 24 24.65 -22.46 9.55
CA ALA A 24 25.11 -21.80 10.75
C ALA A 24 26.19 -22.63 11.44
N CYS A 25 26.89 -22.04 12.41
CA CYS A 25 27.97 -22.71 13.15
C CYS A 25 27.49 -23.92 13.96
N SER A 26 26.20 -23.99 14.32
CA SER A 26 25.59 -25.16 14.93
C SER A 26 24.11 -25.31 14.56
N TYR A 27 23.47 -26.36 15.10
CA TYR A 27 22.04 -26.64 14.93
C TYR A 27 21.15 -25.88 15.93
N LYS A 28 21.71 -25.04 16.80
CA LYS A 28 20.91 -24.24 17.74
C LYS A 28 20.09 -23.22 16.97
N LYS A 29 18.83 -23.06 17.35
CA LYS A 29 17.88 -22.18 16.66
C LYS A 29 18.37 -20.74 16.62
N GLU A 30 18.96 -20.27 17.71
CA GLU A 30 19.45 -18.91 17.87
C GLU A 30 20.59 -18.64 16.89
N GLU A 31 21.55 -19.57 16.77
CA GLU A 31 22.68 -19.45 15.84
C GLU A 31 22.24 -19.57 14.38
N ILE A 32 21.21 -20.37 14.09
CA ILE A 32 20.58 -20.43 12.75
C ILE A 32 19.88 -19.10 12.41
N GLN A 33 19.14 -18.54 13.38
CA GLN A 33 18.43 -17.28 13.21
C GLN A 33 19.38 -16.11 13.02
N GLU A 34 20.47 -16.06 13.79
CA GLU A 34 21.53 -15.06 13.67
C GLU A 34 22.18 -15.11 12.28
N ALA A 35 22.62 -16.29 11.82
CA ALA A 35 23.18 -16.44 10.47
C ALA A 35 22.21 -16.01 9.35
N PHE A 36 20.91 -16.24 9.52
CA PHE A 36 19.90 -15.77 8.57
C PHE A 36 19.71 -14.25 8.63
N PHE A 37 19.74 -13.65 9.82
CA PHE A 37 19.65 -12.20 9.98
C PHE A 37 20.88 -11.48 9.44
N GLU A 38 22.08 -12.01 9.61
CA GLU A 38 23.29 -11.49 8.96
C GLU A 38 23.15 -11.48 7.43
N TYR A 39 22.61 -12.55 6.85
CA TYR A 39 22.30 -12.60 5.42
C TYR A 39 21.28 -11.52 5.02
N VAL A 40 20.18 -11.39 5.77
CA VAL A 40 19.15 -10.36 5.51
C VAL A 40 19.74 -8.96 5.60
N GLU A 41 20.55 -8.67 6.62
CA GLU A 41 21.26 -7.39 6.76
C GLU A 41 22.17 -7.09 5.57
N GLY A 42 22.85 -8.11 5.02
CA GLY A 42 23.70 -7.96 3.84
C GLY A 42 22.97 -7.63 2.54
N ILE A 43 21.67 -7.93 2.44
CA ILE A 43 20.84 -7.67 1.24
C ILE A 43 19.75 -6.62 1.45
N ALA A 44 19.45 -6.27 2.69
CA ALA A 44 18.39 -5.34 3.03
C ALA A 44 18.71 -3.94 2.49
N GLN A 45 17.68 -3.26 1.98
CA GLN A 45 17.78 -1.83 1.74
C GLN A 45 17.76 -1.07 3.08
N PRO A 46 18.42 0.11 3.18
CA PRO A 46 18.37 0.92 4.39
C PRO A 46 16.93 1.18 4.86
N SER A 47 16.69 0.99 6.15
CA SER A 47 15.39 1.29 6.77
C SER A 47 15.39 2.73 7.29
N TYR A 48 14.37 3.49 6.94
CA TYR A 48 14.14 4.84 7.46
C TYR A 48 12.89 4.83 8.32
N PHE A 49 13.04 5.22 9.59
CA PHE A 49 11.89 5.36 10.48
C PHE A 49 11.35 6.78 10.36
N ARG A 50 10.02 6.87 10.31
CA ARG A 50 9.29 8.14 10.25
C ARG A 50 8.21 8.16 11.33
N LYS A 51 8.22 9.18 12.18
CA LYS A 51 7.11 9.42 13.13
C LYS A 51 5.90 9.87 12.33
N GLN A 52 4.82 9.11 12.39
CA GLN A 52 3.62 9.42 11.61
C GLN A 52 2.35 9.18 12.41
N TYR A 53 1.32 9.96 12.06
CA TYR A 53 -0.06 9.66 12.42
C TYR A 53 -0.80 9.09 11.21
N ASN A 54 -1.71 8.15 11.46
CA ASN A 54 -2.56 7.53 10.46
C ASN A 54 -4.00 7.50 10.97
N SER A 55 -4.97 7.86 10.11
CA SER A 55 -6.36 8.06 10.51
C SER A 55 -7.17 6.78 10.77
N TRP A 56 -6.63 5.59 10.49
CA TRP A 56 -7.39 4.33 10.51
C TRP A 56 -8.06 4.05 11.85
N TYR A 57 -7.32 4.14 12.96
CA TYR A 57 -7.90 3.77 14.26
C TYR A 57 -8.89 4.79 14.83
N ASP A 58 -8.88 6.02 14.30
CA ASP A 58 -9.80 7.06 14.75
C ASP A 58 -11.12 7.02 13.98
N HIS A 59 -11.08 6.69 12.69
CA HIS A 59 -12.23 6.84 11.78
C HIS A 59 -12.59 5.58 11.01
N MET A 60 -11.71 4.58 10.95
CA MET A 60 -11.79 3.46 10.02
C MET A 60 -12.10 3.99 8.61
N THR A 61 -13.15 3.49 7.96
CA THR A 61 -13.57 3.95 6.63
C THR A 61 -14.47 5.18 6.64
N ASP A 62 -14.86 5.70 7.81
CA ASP A 62 -15.79 6.84 7.96
C ASP A 62 -15.08 8.22 7.92
N ILE A 63 -13.95 8.28 7.24
CA ILE A 63 -13.20 9.53 7.04
C ILE A 63 -13.95 10.51 6.12
N THR A 64 -13.84 11.80 6.42
CA THR A 64 -14.27 12.92 5.57
C THR A 64 -13.17 13.96 5.48
N GLU A 65 -13.21 14.87 4.49
CA GLU A 65 -12.26 15.99 4.43
C GLU A 65 -12.21 16.77 5.74
N GLU A 66 -13.36 17.14 6.31
CA GLU A 66 -13.46 17.86 7.58
C GLU A 66 -12.89 17.06 8.76
N GLY A 67 -13.25 15.77 8.87
CA GLY A 67 -12.78 14.89 9.93
C GLY A 67 -11.25 14.74 9.92
N ILE A 68 -10.65 14.58 8.74
CA ILE A 68 -9.20 14.50 8.58
C ILE A 68 -8.51 15.81 8.97
N LEU A 69 -9.00 16.96 8.49
CA LEU A 69 -8.42 18.27 8.82
C LEU A 69 -8.43 18.52 10.34
N LYS A 70 -9.53 18.15 11.00
CA LYS A 70 -9.67 18.25 12.46
C LYS A 70 -8.68 17.33 13.17
N SER A 71 -8.69 16.03 12.87
CA SER A 71 -7.80 15.06 13.52
C SER A 71 -6.32 15.40 13.32
N PHE A 72 -5.92 15.80 12.12
CA PHE A 72 -4.53 16.17 11.86
C PHE A 72 -4.09 17.37 12.71
N SER A 73 -4.96 18.38 12.84
CA SER A 73 -4.67 19.56 13.67
C SER A 73 -4.59 19.23 15.16
N GLU A 74 -5.56 18.47 15.69
CA GLU A 74 -5.59 18.08 17.11
C GLU A 74 -4.39 17.19 17.48
N ILE A 75 -4.04 16.23 16.63
CA ILE A 75 -2.87 15.36 16.83
C ILE A 75 -1.59 16.18 16.75
N ARG A 76 -1.46 17.05 15.76
CA ARG A 76 -0.30 17.95 15.64
C ARG A 76 -0.11 18.77 16.90
N ASP A 77 -1.16 19.46 17.37
CA ASP A 77 -1.06 20.29 18.58
C ASP A 77 -0.76 19.43 19.82
N GLY A 78 -1.38 18.26 19.94
CA GLY A 78 -1.13 17.32 21.03
C GLY A 78 0.34 16.91 21.13
N PHE A 79 1.00 16.60 20.02
CA PHE A 79 2.40 16.19 20.00
C PHE A 79 3.37 17.38 20.08
N GLU A 80 3.11 18.48 19.35
CA GLU A 80 3.96 19.68 19.36
C GLU A 80 4.01 20.35 20.74
N ASN A 81 2.89 20.39 21.46
CA ASN A 81 2.84 20.91 22.83
C ASN A 81 3.71 20.11 23.81
N HIS A 82 4.15 18.92 23.43
CA HIS A 82 5.06 18.06 24.18
C HIS A 82 6.43 17.91 23.52
N GLY A 83 6.77 18.78 22.56
CA GLY A 83 8.08 18.81 21.90
C GLY A 83 8.32 17.65 20.93
N VAL A 84 7.26 17.01 20.43
CA VAL A 84 7.35 15.92 19.47
C VAL A 84 6.80 16.38 18.12
N HIS A 85 7.70 16.57 17.16
CA HIS A 85 7.30 16.83 15.77
C HIS A 85 6.98 15.51 15.04
N LEU A 86 5.81 15.41 14.41
CA LEU A 86 5.46 14.30 13.52
C LEU A 86 5.87 14.63 12.08
N GLU A 87 6.49 13.66 11.41
CA GLU A 87 7.04 13.86 10.07
C GLU A 87 6.02 13.58 8.97
N ALA A 88 4.95 12.84 9.26
CA ALA A 88 3.88 12.61 8.30
C ALA A 88 2.50 12.39 8.90
N TYR A 89 1.49 12.71 8.10
CA TYR A 89 0.08 12.47 8.39
C TYR A 89 -0.54 11.70 7.23
N VAL A 90 -1.20 10.57 7.53
CA VAL A 90 -1.69 9.63 6.52
C VAL A 90 -3.21 9.58 6.53
N VAL A 91 -3.81 9.86 5.37
CA VAL A 91 -5.23 9.58 5.10
C VAL A 91 -5.34 8.10 4.75
N ASP A 92 -5.96 7.33 5.66
CA ASP A 92 -6.14 5.88 5.48
C ASP A 92 -7.37 5.56 4.60
N ASP A 93 -7.81 4.30 4.55
CA ASP A 93 -8.92 3.85 3.71
C ASP A 93 -10.25 4.59 4.00
N GLY A 94 -11.10 4.68 2.98
CA GLY A 94 -12.39 5.36 3.00
C GLY A 94 -12.47 6.58 2.09
N TRP A 95 -11.38 6.98 1.43
CA TRP A 95 -11.34 8.12 0.50
C TRP A 95 -11.74 7.75 -0.93
N THR A 96 -11.53 6.49 -1.31
CA THR A 96 -11.68 6.01 -2.69
C THR A 96 -13.13 5.67 -3.02
N ASN A 97 -13.50 5.86 -4.28
CA ASN A 97 -14.67 5.26 -4.89
C ASN A 97 -14.26 3.89 -5.45
N TYR A 98 -14.68 2.81 -4.78
CA TYR A 98 -14.31 1.46 -5.20
C TYR A 98 -14.94 1.00 -6.53
N GLN A 99 -15.94 1.72 -7.07
CA GLN A 99 -16.42 1.53 -8.45
C GLN A 99 -15.64 2.42 -9.43
N SER A 100 -14.31 2.40 -9.31
CA SER A 100 -13.38 3.15 -10.15
C SER A 100 -11.96 2.58 -9.98
N VAL A 101 -10.99 3.12 -10.71
CA VAL A 101 -9.57 2.90 -10.43
C VAL A 101 -9.04 4.08 -9.61
N TRP A 102 -9.15 3.96 -8.29
CA TRP A 102 -8.55 4.87 -7.31
C TRP A 102 -8.95 6.35 -7.45
N GLU A 103 -10.21 6.64 -7.82
CA GLU A 103 -10.75 8.01 -7.79
C GLU A 103 -11.31 8.36 -6.41
N PHE A 104 -11.31 9.66 -6.07
CA PHE A 104 -11.96 10.13 -4.84
C PHE A 104 -13.47 9.89 -4.86
N ASN A 105 -14.02 9.50 -3.71
CA ASN A 105 -15.46 9.51 -3.49
C ASN A 105 -15.97 10.91 -3.07
N HIS A 106 -17.29 11.01 -2.89
CA HIS A 106 -17.97 12.27 -2.58
C HIS A 106 -17.54 12.93 -1.26
N LYS A 107 -16.88 12.20 -0.34
CA LYS A 107 -16.41 12.74 0.95
C LYS A 107 -15.19 13.64 0.81
N PHE A 108 -14.54 13.62 -0.36
CA PHE A 108 -13.36 14.41 -0.70
C PHE A 108 -13.59 15.22 -1.98
N PRO A 109 -14.53 16.18 -1.98
CA PRO A 109 -14.90 16.95 -3.18
C PRO A 109 -13.73 17.77 -3.75
N ASN A 110 -12.75 18.10 -2.91
CA ASN A 110 -11.53 18.81 -3.29
C ASN A 110 -10.30 17.89 -3.44
N GLY A 111 -10.50 16.57 -3.44
CA GLY A 111 -9.41 15.60 -3.29
C GLY A 111 -8.66 15.84 -1.98
N LEU A 112 -7.33 15.91 -2.06
CA LEU A 112 -6.47 16.16 -0.88
C LEU A 112 -5.94 17.59 -0.80
N ARG A 113 -6.43 18.55 -1.60
CA ARG A 113 -5.81 19.89 -1.71
C ARG A 113 -5.76 20.64 -0.38
N ASN A 114 -6.87 20.67 0.36
CA ASN A 114 -6.94 21.35 1.65
C ASN A 114 -6.09 20.62 2.71
N ILE A 115 -6.09 19.29 2.67
CA ILE A 115 -5.31 18.44 3.58
C ILE A 115 -3.81 18.63 3.33
N LYS A 116 -3.38 18.66 2.06
CA LYS A 116 -2.00 19.02 1.66
C LYS A 116 -1.62 20.38 2.20
N HIS A 117 -2.47 21.39 2.00
CA HIS A 117 -2.18 22.75 2.47
C HIS A 117 -1.97 22.79 3.99
N LEU A 118 -2.82 22.09 4.75
CA LEU A 118 -2.69 21.97 6.21
C LEU A 118 -1.38 21.29 6.61
N VAL A 119 -1.09 20.11 6.05
CA VAL A 119 0.10 19.31 6.40
C VAL A 119 1.40 20.03 6.02
N ASN A 120 1.42 20.73 4.88
CA ASN A 120 2.55 21.59 4.51
C ASN A 120 2.75 22.73 5.51
N GLY A 121 1.66 23.28 6.06
CA GLY A 121 1.71 24.27 7.14
C GLY A 121 2.29 23.73 8.46
N PHE A 122 2.30 22.42 8.65
CA PHE A 122 2.97 21.77 9.78
C PHE A 122 4.47 21.56 9.54
N GLY A 123 4.95 21.66 8.30
CA GLY A 123 6.30 21.23 7.93
C GLY A 123 6.46 19.72 7.83
N SER A 124 5.34 18.98 7.67
CA SER A 124 5.30 17.51 7.59
C SER A 124 4.92 17.06 6.17
N SER A 125 4.99 15.75 5.91
CA SER A 125 4.60 15.15 4.62
C SER A 125 3.20 14.52 4.67
N LEU A 126 2.49 14.58 3.54
CA LEU A 126 1.19 13.91 3.38
C LEU A 126 1.38 12.47 2.89
N GLY A 127 0.68 11.52 3.51
CA GLY A 127 0.56 10.14 3.03
C GLY A 127 -0.88 9.79 2.66
N LEU A 128 -1.02 8.82 1.76
CA LEU A 128 -2.30 8.28 1.32
C LEU A 128 -2.21 6.75 1.29
N TRP A 129 -3.19 6.08 1.89
CA TRP A 129 -3.30 4.62 1.85
C TRP A 129 -3.84 4.13 0.51
N ILE A 130 -3.30 2.99 0.04
CA ILE A 130 -3.73 2.28 -1.17
C ILE A 130 -3.60 0.77 -0.94
N GLY A 131 -4.63 0.00 -1.29
CA GLY A 131 -4.61 -1.46 -1.32
C GLY A 131 -4.72 -2.01 -2.76
N PRO A 132 -3.61 -2.30 -3.48
CA PRO A 132 -3.59 -2.53 -4.93
C PRO A 132 -4.50 -3.65 -5.48
N ARG A 133 -5.05 -4.51 -4.63
CA ARG A 133 -6.03 -5.54 -5.03
C ARG A 133 -7.48 -5.06 -5.01
N GLY A 134 -7.69 -3.75 -4.88
CA GLY A 134 -9.01 -3.14 -4.71
C GLY A 134 -9.41 -2.92 -3.25
N GLY A 135 -8.45 -2.95 -2.32
CA GLY A 135 -8.67 -2.75 -0.89
C GLY A 135 -8.83 -4.04 -0.09
N TYR A 136 -9.54 -3.95 1.04
CA TYR A 136 -9.82 -5.05 1.97
C TYR A 136 -11.28 -5.03 2.44
N ASN A 137 -11.69 -6.12 3.11
CA ASN A 137 -13.00 -6.27 3.76
C ASN A 137 -14.18 -6.11 2.79
N GLY A 138 -14.05 -6.61 1.55
CA GLY A 138 -15.08 -6.66 0.53
C GLY A 138 -14.96 -5.57 -0.54
N THR A 139 -14.14 -4.54 -0.31
CA THR A 139 -13.89 -3.50 -1.32
C THR A 139 -13.15 -4.05 -2.54
N GLU A 140 -12.31 -5.07 -2.34
CA GLU A 140 -11.62 -5.80 -3.40
C GLU A 140 -12.59 -6.47 -4.37
N ILE A 141 -13.74 -6.94 -3.85
CA ILE A 141 -14.81 -7.54 -4.63
C ILE A 141 -15.51 -6.43 -5.42
N ILE A 142 -15.89 -5.32 -4.78
CA ILE A 142 -16.60 -4.20 -5.41
C ILE A 142 -15.83 -3.66 -6.63
N MET A 143 -14.53 -3.40 -6.47
CA MET A 143 -13.71 -2.90 -7.57
C MET A 143 -13.57 -3.94 -8.68
N SER A 144 -13.35 -5.20 -8.31
CA SER A 144 -13.18 -6.26 -9.31
C SER A 144 -14.45 -6.56 -10.10
N ASP A 145 -15.61 -6.58 -9.44
CA ASP A 145 -16.93 -6.76 -10.06
C ASP A 145 -17.24 -5.58 -10.98
N TRP A 146 -16.90 -4.36 -10.57
CA TRP A 146 -17.05 -3.17 -11.40
C TRP A 146 -16.18 -3.24 -12.66
N LEU A 147 -14.92 -3.65 -12.54
CA LEU A 147 -14.02 -3.86 -13.70
C LEU A 147 -14.57 -4.93 -14.66
N GLU A 148 -15.06 -6.05 -14.12
CA GLU A 148 -15.66 -7.13 -14.90
C GLU A 148 -16.94 -6.69 -15.62
N ALA A 149 -17.75 -5.85 -14.99
CA ALA A 149 -18.99 -5.32 -15.56
C ALA A 149 -18.77 -4.24 -16.64
N HIS A 150 -17.56 -3.67 -16.74
CA HIS A 150 -17.23 -2.59 -17.68
C HIS A 150 -16.04 -2.95 -18.61
N PRO A 151 -16.13 -4.05 -19.37
CA PRO A 151 -15.03 -4.49 -20.25
C PRO A 151 -14.72 -3.47 -21.36
N GLU A 152 -15.68 -2.63 -21.74
CA GLU A 152 -15.53 -1.57 -22.74
C GLU A 152 -14.52 -0.50 -22.35
N LEU A 153 -14.26 -0.31 -21.05
CA LEU A 153 -13.26 0.63 -20.57
C LEU A 153 -11.84 0.12 -20.80
N ASN A 154 -11.64 -1.21 -20.83
CA ASN A 154 -10.34 -1.86 -21.01
C ASN A 154 -9.26 -1.32 -20.04
N ILE A 155 -9.64 -1.14 -18.77
CA ILE A 155 -8.80 -0.55 -17.71
C ILE A 155 -8.36 -1.54 -16.63
N GLY A 156 -8.71 -2.81 -16.78
CA GLY A 156 -8.38 -3.87 -15.83
C GLY A 156 -9.36 -5.03 -15.92
N SER A 157 -9.12 -6.06 -15.10
CA SER A 157 -9.95 -7.25 -15.04
C SER A 157 -10.04 -7.80 -13.62
N LYS A 158 -10.97 -8.74 -13.43
CA LYS A 158 -11.16 -9.48 -12.20
C LYS A 158 -10.33 -10.77 -12.21
N ASN A 159 -9.72 -11.07 -11.08
CA ASN A 159 -9.19 -12.40 -10.80
C ASN A 159 -10.31 -13.28 -10.26
N LEU A 160 -10.83 -14.18 -11.10
CA LEU A 160 -11.94 -15.08 -10.75
C LEU A 160 -11.59 -16.12 -9.67
N ILE A 161 -10.30 -16.39 -9.45
CA ILE A 161 -9.87 -17.41 -8.47
C ILE A 161 -9.93 -16.84 -7.06
N SER A 162 -9.38 -15.63 -6.87
CA SER A 162 -9.30 -14.98 -5.55
C SER A 162 -10.41 -13.96 -5.30
N ASN A 163 -11.22 -13.67 -6.33
CA ASN A 163 -12.38 -12.77 -6.29
C ASN A 163 -12.00 -11.32 -5.91
N ASP A 164 -11.04 -10.77 -6.63
CA ASP A 164 -10.48 -9.43 -6.43
C ASP A 164 -9.89 -8.88 -7.73
N VAL A 165 -9.28 -7.69 -7.67
CA VAL A 165 -8.66 -7.09 -8.84
C VAL A 165 -7.47 -7.92 -9.32
N ASN A 166 -7.44 -8.20 -10.62
CA ASN A 166 -6.33 -8.89 -11.26
C ASN A 166 -5.10 -7.99 -11.37
N VAL A 167 -4.23 -8.03 -10.35
CA VAL A 167 -2.97 -7.28 -10.32
C VAL A 167 -1.93 -7.75 -11.35
N ALA A 168 -2.19 -8.83 -12.09
CA ALA A 168 -1.38 -9.24 -13.24
C ALA A 168 -1.88 -8.66 -14.57
N ASP A 169 -3.00 -7.94 -14.58
CA ASP A 169 -3.50 -7.24 -15.76
C ASP A 169 -2.70 -5.95 -16.01
N PHE A 170 -2.00 -5.88 -17.13
CA PHE A 170 -1.22 -4.71 -17.51
C PHE A 170 -2.07 -3.44 -17.69
N ASN A 171 -3.33 -3.56 -18.10
CA ASN A 171 -4.22 -2.40 -18.20
C ASN A 171 -4.50 -1.80 -16.82
N TYR A 172 -4.78 -2.65 -15.83
CA TYR A 172 -4.96 -2.20 -14.44
C TYR A 172 -3.70 -1.55 -13.88
N LEU A 173 -2.55 -2.21 -14.06
CA LEU A 173 -1.27 -1.69 -13.57
C LEU A 173 -0.92 -0.34 -14.22
N ASN A 174 -1.19 -0.18 -15.52
CA ASN A 174 -0.96 1.09 -16.21
C ASN A 174 -1.87 2.20 -15.69
N GLN A 175 -3.14 1.89 -15.44
CA GLN A 175 -4.12 2.87 -14.94
C GLN A 175 -3.84 3.27 -13.49
N MET A 176 -3.51 2.30 -12.63
CA MET A 176 -3.07 2.56 -11.27
C MET A 176 -1.80 3.43 -11.28
N LYS A 177 -0.77 3.07 -12.07
CA LYS A 177 0.46 3.86 -12.19
C LYS A 177 0.16 5.30 -12.62
N LYS A 178 -0.67 5.48 -13.65
CA LYS A 178 -1.08 6.81 -14.12
C LYS A 178 -1.72 7.61 -13.00
N LYS A 179 -2.70 7.02 -12.30
CA LYS A 179 -3.41 7.67 -11.19
C LYS A 179 -2.47 8.07 -10.05
N MET A 180 -1.55 7.19 -9.66
CA MET A 180 -0.60 7.50 -8.58
C MET A 180 0.40 8.59 -8.95
N LEU A 181 0.82 8.67 -10.22
CA LEU A 181 1.66 9.77 -10.70
C LEU A 181 0.90 11.10 -10.77
N GLU A 182 -0.39 11.08 -11.14
CA GLU A 182 -1.27 12.25 -11.09
C GLU A 182 -1.37 12.77 -9.64
N TYR A 183 -1.64 11.87 -8.69
CA TYR A 183 -1.76 12.22 -7.28
C TYR A 183 -0.45 12.68 -6.68
N GLN A 184 0.68 12.05 -7.02
CA GLN A 184 1.98 12.54 -6.58
C GLN A 184 2.22 13.96 -7.10
N LYS A 185 2.01 14.22 -8.39
CA LYS A 185 2.22 15.56 -8.96
C LYS A 185 1.32 16.62 -8.31
N GLU A 186 0.11 16.25 -7.94
CA GLU A 186 -0.86 17.19 -7.38
C GLU A 186 -0.68 17.38 -5.87
N PHE A 187 -0.39 16.30 -5.14
CA PHE A 187 -0.48 16.25 -3.68
C PHE A 187 0.85 16.10 -2.93
N ASP A 188 1.93 15.66 -3.58
CA ASP A 188 3.32 15.71 -3.09
C ASP A 188 3.95 17.07 -3.43
#